data_AF-A0A2E3EWU8-F1
#
_entry.id   AF-A0A2E3EWU8-F1
#
_cell.length_a   1.000
_cell.length_b   1.000
_cell.length_c   1.000
_cell.angle_alpha   90.00
_cell.angle_beta   90.00
_cell.angle_gamma   90.00
#
_symmetry.space_group_name_H-M   'P 1'
#
loop_
_entity.id
_entity.type
_entity.pdbx_description
1 polymer ?
#
loop_
_entity_poly.entity_id
_entity_poly.type
_entity_poly.pdbx_seq_one_letter_code
_entity_poly.pdbx_strand_id
1 'polypeptide(L)'
;MGVMIDGVWHDRWYDTAKTGGRFEREASRFRDRLATEPGGEGLPAEPGRYHLYVSLACPWAHRTLIWRRLKRLEGAISVSVVDPRMGSAGWTFGAPAEAGDEAAPFAGATGDALFGNRALHEVYARANPSYSGRVTVPVLWDKLRGTIVNNESAEIVRMFDRAFDHLAPEHGNPGLILCPDTLRDEIHAVNADVYDRINNGVYKAGFATTQDAYEAAVVPLFEALDRMEARLADGQGWLVGGRMTEADLRLFTTLVRFDPVYHGHFKCNLRRIADYPMLTALTARLLAVPAIRETVDDAHIRWHYYWSHTTINPTRVVPLGPAEPPRLDPSWPAPALD
;
A
#
# COMPACT_ATOMS: atom_id res chain seq x y z
N MET A 1 12.81 4.35 8.82
CA MET A 1 12.08 3.13 9.23
C MET A 1 12.99 2.34 10.14
N GLY A 2 12.69 2.33 11.43
CA GLY A 2 13.42 1.56 12.43
C GLY A 2 12.97 0.10 12.52
N VAL A 3 13.36 -0.55 13.60
CA VAL A 3 13.09 -1.96 13.91
C VAL A 3 12.84 -2.10 15.40
N MET A 4 11.93 -2.99 15.80
CA MET A 4 11.80 -3.41 17.18
C MET A 4 12.74 -4.59 17.46
N ILE A 5 13.41 -4.57 18.60
CA ILE A 5 14.21 -5.69 19.11
C ILE A 5 13.78 -5.92 20.55
N ASP A 6 13.21 -7.10 20.81
CA ASP A 6 12.73 -7.56 22.10
C ASP A 6 11.83 -6.52 22.80
N GLY A 7 10.92 -5.92 22.03
CA GLY A 7 9.98 -4.91 22.55
C GLY A 7 10.51 -3.47 22.57
N VAL A 8 11.77 -3.25 22.20
CA VAL A 8 12.41 -1.93 22.23
C VAL A 8 12.58 -1.37 20.84
N TRP A 9 12.19 -0.10 20.64
CA TRP A 9 12.35 0.59 19.36
C TRP A 9 13.80 1.00 19.11
N HIS A 10 14.29 0.71 17.91
CA HIS A 10 15.59 1.16 17.44
C HIS A 10 15.46 1.84 16.08
N ASP A 11 15.95 3.07 15.97
CA ASP A 11 16.04 3.77 14.69
C ASP A 11 17.24 3.23 13.87
N ARG A 12 17.04 2.06 13.27
CA ARG A 12 18.02 1.39 12.41
C ARG A 12 17.41 1.04 11.08
N TRP A 13 17.99 1.55 10.00
CA TRP A 13 17.58 1.21 8.63
C TRP A 13 18.00 -0.23 8.24
N TYR A 14 17.70 -0.64 7.01
CA TYR A 14 18.18 -1.89 6.42
C TYR A 14 19.69 -1.83 6.18
N ASP A 15 20.38 -2.92 6.52
CA ASP A 15 21.83 -3.07 6.31
C ASP A 15 22.11 -3.62 4.91
N THR A 16 22.06 -2.74 3.90
CA THR A 16 22.30 -3.12 2.50
C THR A 16 23.77 -3.47 2.24
N ALA A 17 24.69 -3.12 3.13
CA ALA A 17 26.11 -3.49 2.97
C ALA A 17 26.29 -5.02 3.02
N LYS A 18 25.55 -5.71 3.88
CA LYS A 18 25.57 -7.19 4.01
C LYS A 18 25.10 -7.93 2.76
N THR A 19 24.35 -7.27 1.89
CA THR A 19 23.74 -7.85 0.68
C THR A 19 24.38 -7.30 -0.60
N GLY A 20 25.56 -6.67 -0.51
CA GLY A 20 26.24 -6.10 -1.67
C GLY A 20 25.51 -4.90 -2.28
N GLY A 21 24.77 -4.16 -1.47
CA GLY A 21 24.00 -2.97 -1.87
C GLY A 21 22.55 -3.23 -2.26
N ARG A 22 22.08 -4.49 -2.21
CA ARG A 22 20.69 -4.85 -2.52
C ARG A 22 19.75 -4.59 -1.35
N PHE A 23 18.56 -4.08 -1.63
CA PHE A 23 17.48 -4.01 -0.65
C PHE A 23 16.73 -5.34 -0.56
N GLU A 24 16.68 -5.93 0.63
CA GLU A 24 15.92 -7.14 0.94
C GLU A 24 14.85 -6.83 2.00
N ARG A 25 13.58 -7.03 1.64
CA ARG A 25 12.43 -6.70 2.50
C ARG A 25 12.19 -7.82 3.52
N GLU A 26 12.02 -7.45 4.79
CA GLU A 26 11.61 -8.41 5.83
C GLU A 26 10.13 -8.80 5.66
N ALA A 27 9.82 -10.08 5.89
CA ALA A 27 8.46 -10.59 5.84
C ALA A 27 7.61 -10.12 7.05
N SER A 28 6.30 -9.98 6.81
CA SER A 28 5.27 -9.73 7.84
C SER A 28 5.15 -10.90 8.81
N ARG A 29 4.84 -10.61 10.09
CA ARG A 29 4.88 -11.60 11.18
C ARG A 29 3.52 -11.96 11.76
N PHE A 30 2.54 -11.04 11.74
CA PHE A 30 1.19 -11.33 12.20
C PHE A 30 0.36 -11.81 11.01
N ARG A 31 -0.14 -13.06 11.11
CA ARG A 31 -0.74 -13.80 9.99
C ARG A 31 -2.05 -14.50 10.36
N ASP A 32 -2.70 -14.08 11.46
CA ASP A 32 -4.06 -14.56 11.76
C ASP A 32 -5.02 -14.08 10.65
N ARG A 33 -6.17 -14.73 10.52
CA ARG A 33 -7.12 -14.49 9.44
C ARG A 33 -8.55 -14.33 9.95
N LEU A 34 -9.35 -13.59 9.19
CA LEU A 34 -10.80 -13.58 9.35
C LEU A 34 -11.40 -14.83 8.69
N ALA A 35 -12.49 -15.34 9.26
CA ALA A 35 -13.31 -16.35 8.63
C ALA A 35 -14.01 -15.74 7.39
N THR A 36 -14.02 -16.46 6.27
CA THR A 36 -14.67 -16.00 5.03
C THR A 36 -16.19 -16.18 5.05
N GLU A 37 -16.69 -17.02 5.96
CA GLU A 37 -18.11 -17.38 6.15
C GLU A 37 -18.42 -17.40 7.65
N PRO A 38 -19.67 -17.11 8.08
CA PRO A 38 -20.07 -17.23 9.48
C PRO A 38 -19.80 -18.63 10.05
N GLY A 39 -19.08 -18.70 11.18
CA GLY A 39 -18.72 -19.96 11.81
C GLY A 39 -17.58 -20.74 11.13
N GLY A 40 -16.97 -20.19 10.08
CA GLY A 40 -15.80 -20.77 9.41
C GLY A 40 -14.49 -20.64 10.21
N GLU A 41 -13.42 -21.21 9.67
CA GLU A 41 -12.10 -21.20 10.31
C GLU A 41 -11.44 -19.80 10.22
N GLY A 42 -11.36 -19.12 11.35
CA GLY A 42 -10.75 -17.79 11.50
C GLY A 42 -11.49 -16.96 12.56
N LEU A 43 -11.12 -15.69 12.69
CA LEU A 43 -11.84 -14.74 13.53
C LEU A 43 -13.15 -14.28 12.85
N PRO A 44 -14.28 -14.18 13.56
CA PRO A 44 -15.54 -13.82 12.92
C PRO A 44 -15.53 -12.37 12.43
N ALA A 45 -16.02 -12.13 11.22
CA ALA A 45 -16.17 -10.78 10.69
C ALA A 45 -17.39 -10.09 11.33
N GLU A 46 -17.13 -9.23 12.32
CA GLU A 46 -18.17 -8.55 13.11
C GLU A 46 -18.04 -7.02 12.93
N PRO A 47 -19.14 -6.30 12.61
CA PRO A 47 -19.13 -4.85 12.52
C PRO A 47 -18.60 -4.21 13.79
N GLY A 48 -17.68 -3.26 13.65
CA GLY A 48 -17.14 -2.52 14.78
C GLY A 48 -16.18 -3.32 15.65
N ARG A 49 -15.77 -4.54 15.30
CA ARG A 49 -14.72 -5.28 16.02
C ARG A 49 -13.31 -4.90 15.59
N TYR A 50 -13.11 -4.68 14.30
CA TYR A 50 -11.78 -4.48 13.73
C TYR A 50 -11.44 -3.01 13.52
N HIS A 51 -10.15 -2.71 13.56
CA HIS A 51 -9.60 -1.39 13.29
C HIS A 51 -8.38 -1.51 12.37
N LEU A 52 -8.17 -0.53 11.52
CA LEU A 52 -7.09 -0.51 10.55
C LEU A 52 -6.16 0.67 10.79
N TYR A 53 -4.89 0.42 11.07
CA TYR A 53 -3.86 1.47 11.08
C TYR A 53 -3.18 1.54 9.72
N VAL A 54 -3.15 2.73 9.11
CA VAL A 54 -2.66 2.95 7.75
C VAL A 54 -1.83 4.22 7.64
N SER A 55 -1.05 4.31 6.55
CA SER A 55 -0.59 5.57 5.99
C SER A 55 -1.19 5.72 4.60
N LEU A 56 -1.73 6.90 4.25
CA LEU A 56 -2.21 7.18 2.89
C LEU A 56 -1.07 7.16 1.86
N ALA A 57 0.17 7.36 2.32
CA ALA A 57 1.36 7.31 1.47
C ALA A 57 1.80 5.90 1.08
N CYS A 58 1.55 4.90 1.93
CA CYS A 58 2.08 3.55 1.75
C CYS A 58 1.23 2.76 0.73
N PRO A 59 1.81 2.24 -0.37
CA PRO A 59 1.03 1.50 -1.38
C PRO A 59 0.45 0.19 -0.83
N TRP A 60 1.13 -0.46 0.13
CA TRP A 60 0.64 -1.68 0.77
C TRP A 60 -0.60 -1.41 1.63
N ALA A 61 -0.59 -0.32 2.40
CA ALA A 61 -1.75 0.10 3.19
C ALA A 61 -2.88 0.62 2.30
N HIS A 62 -2.53 1.32 1.22
CA HIS A 62 -3.50 1.85 0.26
C HIS A 62 -4.38 0.74 -0.37
N ARG A 63 -3.84 -0.46 -0.59
CA ARG A 63 -4.63 -1.64 -1.02
C ARG A 63 -5.79 -1.91 -0.07
N THR A 64 -5.53 -1.93 1.23
CA THR A 64 -6.55 -2.23 2.23
C THR A 64 -7.64 -1.14 2.31
N LEU A 65 -7.28 0.12 2.03
CA LEU A 65 -8.25 1.22 1.93
C LEU A 65 -9.13 1.11 0.70
N ILE A 66 -8.55 0.74 -0.45
CA ILE A 66 -9.31 0.49 -1.68
C ILE A 66 -10.34 -0.61 -1.45
N TRP A 67 -9.93 -1.75 -0.88
CA TRP A 67 -10.88 -2.83 -0.57
C TRP A 67 -11.94 -2.40 0.42
N ARG A 68 -11.56 -1.67 1.49
CA ARG A 68 -12.50 -1.14 2.47
C ARG A 68 -13.59 -0.28 1.82
N ARG A 69 -13.26 0.56 0.83
CA ARG A 69 -14.24 1.37 0.09
C ARG A 69 -15.05 0.52 -0.89
N LEU A 70 -14.41 -0.30 -1.72
CA LEU A 70 -15.09 -1.11 -2.73
C LEU A 70 -16.04 -2.16 -2.14
N LYS A 71 -15.69 -2.72 -0.97
CA LYS A 71 -16.47 -3.72 -0.24
C LYS A 71 -17.43 -3.11 0.80
N ARG A 72 -17.56 -1.78 0.85
CA ARG A 72 -18.49 -1.06 1.74
C ARG A 72 -18.27 -1.34 3.24
N LEU A 73 -17.01 -1.43 3.66
CA LEU A 73 -16.63 -1.84 5.02
C LEU A 73 -16.41 -0.66 5.96
N GLU A 74 -16.82 0.56 5.58
CA GLU A 74 -16.46 1.76 6.30
C GLU A 74 -17.12 1.87 7.67
N GLY A 75 -18.36 1.38 7.78
CA GLY A 75 -19.06 1.27 9.06
C GLY A 75 -18.65 0.04 9.88
N ALA A 76 -18.05 -0.98 9.25
CA ALA A 76 -17.60 -2.19 9.95
C ALA A 76 -16.16 -2.08 10.49
N ILE A 77 -15.27 -1.41 9.77
CA ILE A 77 -13.84 -1.31 10.09
C ILE A 77 -13.46 0.17 10.22
N SER A 78 -13.15 0.60 11.44
CA SER A 78 -12.65 1.95 11.68
C SER A 78 -11.17 2.08 11.30
N VAL A 79 -10.70 3.31 11.06
CA VAL A 79 -9.34 3.57 10.54
C VAL A 79 -8.65 4.65 11.37
N SER A 80 -7.36 4.48 11.61
CA SER A 80 -6.44 5.55 12.05
C SER A 80 -5.35 5.75 11.01
N VAL A 81 -5.11 7.00 10.65
CA VAL A 81 -4.10 7.43 9.67
C VAL A 81 -2.92 8.07 10.39
N VAL A 82 -1.73 7.49 10.19
CA VAL A 82 -0.46 8.03 10.71
C VAL A 82 0.01 9.25 9.90
N ASP A 83 0.83 10.10 10.51
CA ASP A 83 1.50 11.21 9.82
C ASP A 83 2.43 10.67 8.71
N PRO A 84 2.44 11.28 7.51
CA PRO A 84 3.29 10.82 6.41
C PRO A 84 4.78 11.03 6.69
N ARG A 85 5.14 12.00 7.55
CA ARG A 85 6.52 12.33 7.88
C ARG A 85 7.09 11.30 8.87
N MET A 86 7.75 10.28 8.33
CA MET A 86 8.28 9.16 9.11
C MET A 86 9.71 9.49 9.58
N GLY A 87 9.83 10.02 10.80
CA GLY A 87 11.10 10.35 11.48
C GLY A 87 11.77 9.15 12.15
N SER A 88 12.64 9.43 13.14
CA SER A 88 13.38 8.41 13.91
C SER A 88 12.47 7.49 14.72
N ALA A 89 11.29 7.95 15.12
CA ALA A 89 10.27 7.16 15.81
C ALA A 89 9.50 6.19 14.88
N GLY A 90 9.75 6.24 13.57
CA GLY A 90 8.98 5.50 12.58
C GLY A 90 7.64 6.18 12.29
N TRP A 91 6.58 5.39 12.14
CA TRP A 91 5.22 5.92 11.89
C TRP A 91 4.64 6.51 13.18
N THR A 92 4.22 7.76 13.13
CA THR A 92 3.69 8.50 14.28
C THR A 92 2.24 8.92 14.07
N PHE A 93 1.51 9.10 15.16
CA PHE A 93 0.12 9.54 15.18
C PHE A 93 -0.02 11.07 15.28
N GLY A 94 1.11 11.80 15.33
CA GLY A 94 1.18 13.24 15.22
C GLY A 94 2.48 13.64 14.51
N ALA A 95 2.77 14.93 14.49
CA ALA A 95 3.99 15.43 13.88
C ALA A 95 5.23 14.78 14.54
N PRO A 96 6.20 14.32 13.75
CA PRO A 96 7.46 13.80 14.29
C PRO A 96 8.27 14.94 14.92
N ALA A 97 9.16 14.60 15.85
CA ALA A 97 10.00 15.60 16.54
C ALA A 97 10.88 16.39 15.55
N GLU A 98 11.29 15.76 14.46
CA GLU A 98 12.14 16.36 13.42
C GLU A 98 11.38 17.33 12.49
N ALA A 99 10.07 17.50 12.66
CA ALA A 99 9.30 18.50 11.92
C ALA A 99 9.61 19.94 12.35
N GLY A 100 10.26 20.15 13.50
CA GLY A 100 10.67 21.48 13.98
C GLY A 100 9.48 22.44 14.09
N ASP A 101 9.56 23.58 13.41
CA ASP A 101 8.52 24.62 13.42
C ASP A 101 7.20 24.16 12.76
N GLU A 102 7.21 23.06 12.00
CA GLU A 102 6.01 22.43 11.42
C GLU A 102 5.43 21.31 12.32
N ALA A 103 5.45 21.51 13.64
CA ALA A 103 5.02 20.53 14.65
C ALA A 103 3.50 20.23 14.68
N ALA A 104 2.70 20.82 13.80
CA ALA A 104 1.30 20.48 13.66
C ALA A 104 1.14 19.12 12.96
N PRO A 105 0.18 18.25 13.38
CA PRO A 105 -0.15 17.03 12.63
C PRO A 105 -0.46 17.34 11.18
N PHE A 106 0.03 16.49 10.27
CA PHE A 106 -0.21 16.69 8.84
C PHE A 106 -1.71 16.53 8.52
N ALA A 107 -2.25 17.38 7.64
CA ALA A 107 -3.66 17.32 7.25
C ALA A 107 -4.03 15.92 6.74
N GLY A 108 -5.11 15.32 7.25
CA GLY A 108 -5.53 13.95 6.92
C GLY A 108 -4.92 12.85 7.81
N ALA A 109 -3.91 13.14 8.64
CA ALA A 109 -3.54 12.28 9.75
C ALA A 109 -4.58 12.42 10.88
N THR A 110 -4.98 11.30 11.49
CA THR A 110 -6.13 11.29 12.43
C THR A 110 -5.72 11.14 13.89
N GLY A 111 -4.46 10.81 14.17
CA GLY A 111 -4.07 10.26 15.46
C GLY A 111 -4.49 8.81 15.66
N ASP A 112 -4.17 8.25 16.82
CA ASP A 112 -4.62 6.91 17.23
C ASP A 112 -5.98 6.99 17.92
N ALA A 113 -7.03 6.59 17.20
CA ALA A 113 -8.41 6.64 17.67
C ALA A 113 -8.74 5.59 18.75
N LEU A 114 -7.88 4.60 18.99
CA LEU A 114 -8.14 3.55 19.98
C LEU A 114 -7.45 3.81 21.32
N PHE A 115 -6.17 4.17 21.29
CA PHE A 115 -5.36 4.20 22.51
C PHE A 115 -4.68 5.55 22.75
N GLY A 116 -4.76 6.49 21.81
CA GLY A 116 -4.04 7.77 21.91
C GLY A 116 -2.51 7.61 21.96
N ASN A 117 -1.96 6.53 21.39
CA ASN A 117 -0.52 6.32 21.31
C ASN A 117 0.16 7.40 20.47
N ARG A 118 1.48 7.59 20.66
CA ARG A 118 2.26 8.56 19.88
C ARG A 118 2.86 7.94 18.62
N ALA A 119 3.26 6.68 18.69
CA ALA A 119 3.85 5.96 17.56
C ALA A 119 3.24 4.57 17.34
N LEU A 120 3.30 4.09 16.10
CA LEU A 120 2.78 2.78 15.73
C LEU A 120 3.50 1.63 16.42
N HIS A 121 4.78 1.80 16.79
CA HIS A 121 5.52 0.76 17.50
C HIS A 121 4.92 0.46 18.89
N GLU A 122 4.19 1.41 19.50
CA GLU A 122 3.47 1.20 20.76
C GLU A 122 2.27 0.25 20.56
N VAL A 123 1.62 0.29 19.39
CA VAL A 123 0.57 -0.67 19.00
C VAL A 123 1.15 -2.08 18.86
N TYR A 124 2.34 -2.20 18.24
CA TYR A 124 3.04 -3.50 18.12
C TYR A 124 3.47 -4.03 19.49
N ALA A 125 4.04 -3.18 20.35
CA ALA A 125 4.42 -3.54 21.71
C ALA A 125 3.20 -3.98 22.55
N ARG A 126 2.02 -3.38 22.32
CA ARG A 126 0.76 -3.80 22.94
C ARG A 126 0.32 -5.20 22.49
N ALA A 127 0.46 -5.52 21.20
CA ALA A 127 0.11 -6.85 20.69
C ALA A 127 1.10 -7.94 21.12
N ASN A 128 2.40 -7.60 21.19
CA ASN A 128 3.45 -8.49 21.66
C ASN A 128 4.59 -7.67 22.31
N PRO A 129 4.72 -7.68 23.65
CA PRO A 129 5.76 -6.94 24.37
C PRO A 129 7.19 -7.37 24.05
N SER A 130 7.38 -8.54 23.45
CA SER A 130 8.67 -9.08 23.02
C SER A 130 8.86 -9.03 21.50
N TYR A 131 8.07 -8.21 20.79
CA TYR A 131 8.11 -8.14 19.34
C TYR A 131 9.51 -7.73 18.84
N SER A 132 10.02 -8.53 17.90
CA SER A 132 11.23 -8.25 17.13
C SER A 132 10.88 -8.24 15.65
N GLY A 133 11.17 -7.15 14.95
CA GLY A 133 10.84 -6.99 13.52
C GLY A 133 10.47 -5.57 13.11
N ARG A 134 10.14 -5.39 11.82
CA ARG A 134 9.75 -4.08 11.27
C ARG A 134 8.32 -3.70 11.66
N VAL A 135 8.15 -2.46 12.09
CA VAL A 135 6.85 -1.86 12.39
C VAL A 135 6.29 -1.24 11.12
N THR A 136 5.36 -1.95 10.48
CA THR A 136 4.80 -1.60 9.17
C THR A 136 3.32 -1.26 9.24
N VAL A 137 2.85 -0.51 8.25
CA VAL A 137 1.43 -0.40 7.88
C VAL A 137 1.19 -1.21 6.59
N PRO A 138 -0.01 -1.79 6.38
CA PRO A 138 -1.20 -1.72 7.24
C PRO A 138 -1.11 -2.64 8.47
N VAL A 139 -1.93 -2.36 9.47
CA VAL A 139 -2.18 -3.25 10.62
C VAL A 139 -3.68 -3.44 10.78
N LEU A 140 -4.16 -4.68 10.69
CA LEU A 140 -5.51 -5.06 11.08
C LEU A 140 -5.51 -5.46 12.55
N TRP A 141 -6.21 -4.68 13.36
CA TRP A 141 -6.28 -4.82 14.82
C TRP A 141 -7.64 -5.40 15.25
N ASP A 142 -7.62 -6.36 16.19
CA ASP A 142 -8.82 -6.88 16.85
C ASP A 142 -9.03 -6.16 18.18
N LYS A 143 -10.09 -5.35 18.28
CA LYS A 143 -10.39 -4.59 19.51
C LYS A 143 -10.87 -5.47 20.66
N LEU A 144 -11.40 -6.65 20.39
CA LEU A 144 -11.85 -7.58 21.43
C LEU A 144 -10.67 -8.39 21.99
N ARG A 145 -9.82 -8.93 21.13
CA ARG A 145 -8.61 -9.67 21.56
C ARG A 145 -7.48 -8.75 22.03
N GLY A 146 -7.51 -7.47 21.67
CA GLY A 146 -6.47 -6.51 22.01
C GLY A 146 -5.12 -6.83 21.36
N THR A 147 -5.14 -7.35 20.13
CA THR A 147 -3.92 -7.73 19.41
C THR A 147 -4.02 -7.48 17.91
N ILE A 148 -2.89 -7.59 17.21
CA ILE A 148 -2.81 -7.51 15.76
C ILE A 148 -3.27 -8.86 15.18
N VAL A 149 -4.27 -8.81 14.30
CA VAL A 149 -4.70 -9.96 13.49
C VAL A 149 -3.67 -10.21 12.40
N ASN A 150 -3.44 -9.20 11.57
CA ASN A 150 -2.63 -9.36 10.37
C ASN A 150 -1.93 -8.05 9.99
N ASN A 151 -0.69 -8.14 9.53
CA ASN A 151 0.06 -6.99 8.96
C ASN A 151 0.60 -7.25 7.54
N GLU A 152 0.02 -8.24 6.85
CA GLU A 152 0.27 -8.57 5.45
C GLU A 152 -0.86 -8.04 4.56
N SER A 153 -0.56 -6.99 3.78
CA SER A 153 -1.55 -6.35 2.91
C SER A 153 -2.23 -7.30 1.94
N ALA A 154 -1.50 -8.29 1.39
CA ALA A 154 -2.04 -9.23 0.41
C ALA A 154 -3.06 -10.20 1.03
N GLU A 155 -2.90 -10.56 2.30
CA GLU A 155 -3.86 -11.42 3.01
C GLU A 155 -5.05 -10.62 3.49
N ILE A 156 -4.83 -9.41 4.02
CA ILE A 156 -5.92 -8.53 4.50
C ILE A 156 -6.93 -8.25 3.39
N VAL A 157 -6.48 -7.92 2.18
CA VAL A 157 -7.41 -7.66 1.07
C VAL A 157 -8.21 -8.90 0.67
N ARG A 158 -7.61 -10.10 0.76
CA ARG A 158 -8.33 -11.36 0.52
C ARG A 158 -9.38 -11.66 1.58
N MET A 159 -9.11 -11.32 2.83
CA MET A 159 -10.12 -11.38 3.88
C MET A 159 -11.26 -10.42 3.58
N PHE A 160 -10.95 -9.17 3.25
CA PHE A 160 -11.97 -8.14 2.95
C PHE A 160 -12.81 -8.47 1.71
N ASP A 161 -12.27 -9.24 0.76
CA ASP A 161 -12.96 -9.62 -0.47
C ASP A 161 -14.25 -10.42 -0.21
N ARG A 162 -14.35 -11.16 0.91
CA ARG A 162 -15.50 -12.03 1.20
C ARG A 162 -15.99 -12.04 2.65
N ALA A 163 -15.11 -11.85 3.65
CA ALA A 163 -15.43 -12.14 5.05
C ALA A 163 -16.68 -11.41 5.58
N PHE A 164 -16.95 -10.21 5.08
CA PHE A 164 -18.07 -9.37 5.52
C PHE A 164 -19.30 -9.45 4.59
N ASP A 165 -19.29 -10.25 3.53
CA ASP A 165 -20.38 -10.27 2.55
C ASP A 165 -21.73 -10.70 3.13
N HIS A 166 -21.71 -11.51 4.20
CA HIS A 166 -22.91 -11.91 4.95
C HIS A 166 -23.59 -10.75 5.73
N LEU A 167 -22.95 -9.58 5.79
CA LEU A 167 -23.45 -8.36 6.44
C LEU A 167 -23.93 -7.31 5.44
N ALA A 168 -24.08 -7.68 4.17
CA ALA A 168 -24.64 -6.80 3.15
C ALA A 168 -26.17 -6.61 3.34
N PRO A 169 -26.73 -5.43 2.97
CA PRO A 169 -26.06 -4.33 2.26
C PRO A 169 -25.31 -3.34 3.15
N GLU A 170 -25.45 -3.40 4.48
CA GLU A 170 -24.90 -2.40 5.40
C GLU A 170 -23.37 -2.40 5.43
N HIS A 171 -22.77 -3.60 5.49
CA HIS A 171 -21.34 -3.80 5.65
C HIS A 171 -20.83 -4.95 4.77
N GLY A 172 -20.99 -4.84 3.46
CA GLY A 172 -20.50 -5.84 2.51
C GLY A 172 -20.87 -5.51 1.08
N ASN A 173 -20.24 -6.18 0.12
CA ASN A 173 -20.56 -6.03 -1.29
C ASN A 173 -20.37 -7.37 -2.05
N PRO A 174 -21.25 -8.37 -1.84
CA PRO A 174 -21.12 -9.70 -2.44
C PRO A 174 -21.15 -9.70 -3.97
N GLY A 175 -21.70 -8.66 -4.60
CA GLY A 175 -21.70 -8.52 -6.06
C GLY A 175 -20.30 -8.31 -6.65
N LEU A 176 -19.38 -7.74 -5.87
CA LEU A 176 -18.01 -7.46 -6.29
C LEU A 176 -17.04 -8.47 -5.65
N ILE A 177 -16.51 -9.37 -6.48
CA ILE A 177 -15.45 -10.32 -6.12
C ILE A 177 -14.19 -9.98 -6.92
N LEU A 178 -13.13 -9.54 -6.24
CA LEU A 178 -11.90 -9.06 -6.87
C LEU A 178 -10.89 -10.18 -7.13
N CYS A 179 -11.06 -11.35 -6.51
CA CYS A 179 -10.40 -12.56 -6.97
C CYS A 179 -11.37 -13.75 -7.08
N PRO A 180 -12.11 -13.86 -8.19
CA PRO A 180 -12.96 -15.00 -8.44
C PRO A 180 -12.11 -16.26 -8.65
N ASP A 181 -12.66 -17.40 -8.22
CA ASP A 181 -11.99 -18.70 -8.19
C ASP A 181 -11.53 -19.14 -9.59
N THR A 182 -12.33 -18.82 -10.61
CA THR A 182 -12.05 -19.14 -12.03
C THR A 182 -10.85 -18.40 -12.61
N LEU A 183 -10.48 -17.25 -12.05
CA LEU A 183 -9.34 -16.43 -12.52
C LEU A 183 -8.15 -16.47 -11.55
N ARG A 184 -8.26 -17.24 -10.46
CA ARG A 184 -7.33 -17.17 -9.32
C ARG A 184 -5.89 -17.47 -9.72
N ASP A 185 -5.66 -18.51 -10.50
CA ASP A 185 -4.31 -18.93 -10.88
C ASP A 185 -3.63 -17.90 -11.80
N GLU A 186 -4.38 -17.33 -12.74
CA GLU A 186 -3.88 -16.26 -13.61
C GLU A 186 -3.60 -14.97 -12.83
N ILE A 187 -4.50 -14.59 -11.91
CA ILE A 187 -4.30 -13.49 -10.97
C ILE A 187 -3.03 -13.71 -10.14
N HIS A 188 -2.78 -14.92 -9.64
CA HIS A 188 -1.59 -15.24 -8.87
C HIS A 188 -0.31 -15.10 -9.71
N ALA A 189 -0.32 -15.59 -10.95
CA ALA A 189 0.83 -15.47 -11.86
C ALA A 189 1.16 -14.00 -12.16
N VAL A 190 0.14 -13.19 -12.49
CA VAL A 190 0.33 -11.74 -12.73
C VAL A 190 0.81 -11.03 -11.46
N ASN A 191 0.22 -11.34 -10.30
CA ASN A 191 0.59 -10.72 -9.03
C ASN A 191 2.01 -11.06 -8.58
N ALA A 192 2.53 -12.23 -8.91
CA ALA A 192 3.91 -12.60 -8.60
C ALA A 192 4.90 -11.70 -9.35
N ASP A 193 4.68 -11.50 -10.66
CA ASP A 193 5.53 -10.63 -11.49
C ASP A 193 5.38 -9.16 -11.07
N VAL A 194 4.13 -8.69 -10.90
CA VAL A 194 3.83 -7.33 -10.44
C VAL A 194 4.45 -7.06 -9.06
N TYR A 195 4.39 -8.00 -8.12
CA TYR A 195 4.99 -7.81 -6.80
C TYR A 195 6.51 -7.71 -6.87
N ASP A 196 7.17 -8.73 -7.44
CA ASP A 196 8.62 -8.85 -7.35
C ASP A 196 9.34 -7.77 -8.17
N ARG A 197 8.83 -7.50 -9.37
CA ARG A 197 9.50 -6.63 -10.35
C ARG A 197 8.97 -5.21 -10.39
N ILE A 198 7.70 -4.97 -10.02
CA ILE A 198 7.12 -3.61 -10.07
C ILE A 198 6.95 -3.04 -8.67
N ASN A 199 6.05 -3.61 -7.85
CA ASN A 199 5.71 -3.05 -6.54
C ASN A 199 6.91 -3.01 -5.60
N ASN A 200 7.71 -4.08 -5.55
CA ASN A 200 8.94 -4.12 -4.78
C ASN A 200 10.15 -3.65 -5.61
N GLY A 201 10.10 -3.77 -6.94
CA GLY A 201 11.17 -3.35 -7.84
C GLY A 201 11.55 -1.89 -7.73
N VAL A 202 10.56 -0.99 -7.63
CA VAL A 202 10.82 0.45 -7.40
C VAL A 202 11.61 0.71 -6.10
N TYR A 203 11.37 -0.08 -5.05
CA TYR A 203 12.12 0.02 -3.80
C TYR A 203 13.51 -0.62 -3.90
N LYS A 204 13.64 -1.75 -4.61
CA LYS A 204 14.94 -2.36 -4.90
C LYS A 204 15.86 -1.38 -5.63
N ALA A 205 15.34 -0.66 -6.62
CA ALA A 205 16.08 0.38 -7.33
C ALA A 205 16.36 1.61 -6.46
N GLY A 206 15.33 2.14 -5.78
CA GLY A 206 15.45 3.37 -4.99
C GLY A 206 16.37 3.26 -3.79
N PHE A 207 16.45 2.08 -3.17
CA PHE A 207 17.31 1.83 -2.00
C PHE A 207 18.61 1.11 -2.33
N ALA A 208 18.91 0.86 -3.60
CA ALA A 208 20.21 0.36 -4.01
C ALA A 208 21.31 1.36 -3.63
N THR A 209 22.42 0.86 -3.09
CA THR A 209 23.58 1.69 -2.69
C THR A 209 24.80 1.49 -3.60
N THR A 210 24.68 0.66 -4.63
CA THR A 210 25.69 0.44 -5.68
C THR A 210 25.04 0.53 -7.06
N GLN A 211 25.84 0.89 -8.07
CA GLN A 211 25.35 1.01 -9.46
C GLN A 211 24.81 -0.33 -9.97
N ASP A 212 25.55 -1.42 -9.78
CA ASP A 212 25.13 -2.76 -10.21
C ASP A 212 23.81 -3.21 -9.57
N ALA A 213 23.61 -2.93 -8.26
CA ALA A 213 22.37 -3.28 -7.59
C ALA A 213 21.19 -2.44 -8.09
N TYR A 214 21.42 -1.17 -8.44
CA TYR A 214 20.43 -0.31 -9.06
C TYR A 214 20.05 -0.81 -10.45
N GLU A 215 21.04 -1.10 -11.32
CA GLU A 215 20.81 -1.59 -12.69
C GLU A 215 20.08 -2.94 -12.69
N ALA A 216 20.49 -3.86 -11.81
CA ALA A 216 19.86 -5.16 -11.62
C ALA A 216 18.40 -5.07 -11.11
N ALA A 217 17.99 -3.93 -10.55
CA ALA A 217 16.61 -3.70 -10.12
C ALA A 217 15.78 -2.91 -11.14
N VAL A 218 16.36 -1.85 -11.73
CA VAL A 218 15.64 -0.93 -12.61
C VAL A 218 15.38 -1.56 -13.98
N VAL A 219 16.30 -2.37 -14.52
CA VAL A 219 16.09 -3.02 -15.83
C VAL A 219 14.92 -4.02 -15.77
N PRO A 220 14.88 -4.99 -14.83
CA PRO A 220 13.73 -5.88 -14.68
C PRO A 220 12.40 -5.18 -14.39
N LEU A 221 12.44 -4.03 -13.70
CA LEU A 221 11.26 -3.20 -13.47
C LEU A 221 10.67 -2.70 -14.78
N PHE A 222 11.49 -2.12 -15.65
CA PHE A 222 11.02 -1.59 -16.93
C PHE A 222 10.59 -2.70 -17.91
N GLU A 223 11.30 -3.83 -17.95
CA GLU A 223 10.84 -5.02 -18.69
C GLU A 223 9.46 -5.51 -18.21
N ALA A 224 9.20 -5.45 -16.91
CA ALA A 224 7.90 -5.83 -16.35
C ALA A 224 6.80 -4.81 -16.70
N LEU A 225 7.11 -3.51 -16.66
CA LEU A 225 6.18 -2.47 -17.14
C LEU A 225 5.85 -2.67 -18.63
N ASP A 226 6.84 -2.97 -19.48
CA ASP A 226 6.63 -3.29 -20.89
C ASP A 226 5.72 -4.52 -21.08
N ARG A 227 5.88 -5.57 -20.26
CA ARG A 227 4.98 -6.73 -20.28
C ARG A 227 3.56 -6.38 -19.87
N MET A 228 3.37 -5.56 -18.83
CA MET A 228 2.03 -5.15 -18.39
C MET A 228 1.36 -4.23 -19.42
N GLU A 229 2.11 -3.33 -20.05
CA GLU A 229 1.65 -2.50 -21.17
C GLU A 229 1.17 -3.38 -22.34
N ALA A 230 1.99 -4.33 -22.79
CA ALA A 230 1.63 -5.24 -23.87
C ALA A 230 0.42 -6.12 -23.52
N ARG A 231 0.30 -6.55 -22.26
CA ARG A 231 -0.83 -7.35 -21.77
C ARG A 231 -2.15 -6.58 -21.82
N LEU A 232 -2.13 -5.27 -21.56
CA LEU A 232 -3.32 -4.41 -21.61
C LEU A 232 -3.72 -4.01 -23.05
N ALA A 233 -2.88 -4.31 -24.04
CA ALA A 233 -3.09 -3.93 -25.44
C ALA A 233 -4.14 -4.81 -26.18
N ASP A 234 -4.69 -5.83 -25.53
CA ASP A 234 -5.75 -6.70 -26.09
C ASP A 234 -7.11 -6.02 -26.24
N GLY A 235 -7.24 -4.77 -25.75
CA GLY A 235 -8.46 -3.96 -25.81
C GLY A 235 -9.46 -4.24 -24.69
N GLN A 236 -9.19 -5.18 -23.79
CA GLN A 236 -10.06 -5.48 -22.64
C GLN A 236 -9.90 -4.46 -21.51
N GLY A 237 -8.76 -3.76 -21.46
CA GLY A 237 -8.50 -2.70 -20.48
C GLY A 237 -8.27 -3.19 -19.05
N TRP A 238 -8.08 -4.50 -18.85
CA TRP A 238 -7.85 -5.11 -17.54
C TRP A 238 -6.75 -6.16 -17.64
N LEU A 239 -5.99 -6.35 -16.56
CA LEU A 239 -4.90 -7.32 -16.56
C LEU A 239 -5.40 -8.76 -16.66
N VAL A 240 -6.58 -9.10 -16.15
CA VAL A 240 -7.06 -10.49 -16.13
C VAL A 240 -8.56 -10.57 -16.40
N GLY A 241 -8.96 -11.43 -17.32
CA GLY A 241 -10.36 -11.84 -17.51
C GLY A 241 -11.33 -10.73 -17.95
N GLY A 242 -10.84 -9.63 -18.51
CA GLY A 242 -11.68 -8.54 -19.03
C GLY A 242 -12.52 -7.80 -17.98
N ARG A 243 -12.11 -7.86 -16.70
CA ARG A 243 -12.79 -7.21 -15.58
C ARG A 243 -11.79 -6.69 -14.56
N MET A 244 -12.21 -5.76 -13.70
CA MET A 244 -11.40 -5.32 -12.57
C MET A 244 -11.15 -6.49 -11.60
N THR A 245 -9.87 -6.74 -11.31
CA THR A 245 -9.43 -7.74 -10.34
C THR A 245 -8.44 -7.15 -9.35
N GLU A 246 -8.04 -7.95 -8.37
CA GLU A 246 -7.01 -7.54 -7.44
C GLU A 246 -5.65 -7.27 -8.09
N ALA A 247 -5.36 -7.86 -9.26
CA ALA A 247 -4.12 -7.64 -9.98
C ALA A 247 -4.00 -6.18 -10.43
N ASP A 248 -5.08 -5.63 -10.97
CA ASP A 248 -5.18 -4.24 -11.40
C ASP A 248 -4.96 -3.29 -10.22
N LEU A 249 -5.63 -3.55 -9.10
CA LEU A 249 -5.56 -2.72 -7.90
C LEU A 249 -4.18 -2.78 -7.23
N ARG A 250 -3.54 -3.95 -7.22
CA ARG A 250 -2.17 -4.11 -6.69
C ARG A 250 -1.15 -3.37 -7.54
N LEU A 251 -1.28 -3.41 -8.87
CA LEU A 251 -0.46 -2.63 -9.79
C LEU A 251 -0.71 -1.12 -9.63
N PHE A 252 -1.98 -0.72 -9.62
CA PHE A 252 -2.42 0.68 -9.51
C PHE A 252 -1.80 1.44 -8.35
N THR A 253 -1.73 0.82 -7.17
CA THR A 253 -1.12 1.46 -5.99
C THR A 253 0.34 1.87 -6.22
N THR A 254 1.05 1.22 -7.15
CA THR A 254 2.39 1.62 -7.59
C THR A 254 2.33 2.67 -8.70
N LEU A 255 1.49 2.48 -9.73
CA LEU A 255 1.40 3.41 -10.87
C LEU A 255 1.03 4.83 -10.44
N VAL A 256 0.06 4.99 -9.54
CA VAL A 256 -0.36 6.31 -9.03
C VAL A 256 0.73 7.05 -8.24
N ARG A 257 1.79 6.34 -7.82
CA ARG A 257 2.95 6.91 -7.11
C ARG A 257 4.17 7.05 -8.02
N PHE A 258 4.13 6.49 -9.22
CA PHE A 258 5.33 6.32 -10.04
C PHE A 258 5.88 7.67 -10.50
N ASP A 259 5.11 8.44 -11.26
CA ASP A 259 5.55 9.74 -11.77
C ASP A 259 5.81 10.78 -10.66
N PRO A 260 4.98 10.93 -9.61
CA PRO A 260 5.26 11.90 -8.54
C PRO A 260 6.41 11.51 -7.62
N VAL A 261 6.72 10.22 -7.49
CA VAL A 261 7.73 9.76 -6.54
C VAL A 261 8.78 8.89 -7.21
N TYR A 262 8.42 7.70 -7.67
CA TYR A 262 9.41 6.67 -8.03
C TYR A 262 10.31 7.08 -9.19
N HIS A 263 9.77 7.82 -10.16
CA HIS A 263 10.50 8.34 -11.30
C HIS A 263 11.70 9.21 -10.85
N GLY A 264 11.45 10.21 -10.01
CA GLY A 264 12.51 11.08 -9.48
C GLY A 264 13.24 10.48 -8.29
N HIS A 265 12.53 10.31 -7.18
CA HIS A 265 13.07 9.93 -5.87
C HIS A 265 13.82 8.59 -5.91
N PHE A 266 13.25 7.58 -6.57
CA PHE A 266 13.85 6.25 -6.70
C PHE A 266 14.64 6.05 -8.00
N LYS A 267 14.83 7.12 -8.78
CA LYS A 267 15.57 7.09 -10.06
C LYS A 267 14.99 6.07 -11.05
N CYS A 268 13.72 5.70 -10.95
CA CYS A 268 13.06 4.81 -11.90
C CYS A 268 12.67 5.61 -13.16
N ASN A 269 13.66 6.14 -13.88
CA ASN A 269 13.48 7.25 -14.82
C ASN A 269 13.81 6.91 -16.28
N LEU A 270 13.74 5.64 -16.69
CA LEU A 270 13.86 5.32 -18.12
C LEU A 270 12.68 5.89 -18.92
N ARG A 271 11.46 5.82 -18.36
CA ARG A 271 10.19 6.33 -18.88
C ARG A 271 9.25 6.68 -17.71
N ARG A 272 8.35 7.63 -17.88
CA ARG A 272 7.22 7.88 -16.95
C ARG A 272 6.07 6.93 -17.27
N ILE A 273 5.15 6.72 -16.33
CA ILE A 273 3.88 6.05 -16.63
C ILE A 273 3.08 6.81 -17.68
N ALA A 274 3.15 8.14 -17.68
CA ALA A 274 2.59 8.98 -18.74
C ALA A 274 3.08 8.65 -20.17
N ASP A 275 4.23 7.97 -20.30
CA ASP A 275 4.79 7.54 -21.59
C ASP A 275 4.34 6.11 -21.99
N TYR A 276 3.51 5.45 -21.16
CA TYR A 276 2.87 4.16 -21.40
C TYR A 276 1.35 4.34 -21.59
N PRO A 277 0.85 4.34 -22.83
CA PRO A 277 -0.57 4.60 -23.11
C PRO A 277 -1.54 3.68 -22.36
N MET A 278 -1.30 2.37 -22.32
CA MET A 278 -2.22 1.41 -21.69
C MET A 278 -2.16 1.49 -20.16
N LEU A 279 -0.98 1.61 -19.57
CA LEU A 279 -0.82 1.81 -18.12
C LEU A 279 -1.40 3.15 -17.66
N THR A 280 -1.24 4.21 -18.46
CA THR A 280 -1.91 5.50 -18.24
C THR A 280 -3.42 5.34 -18.26
N ALA A 281 -3.96 4.65 -19.27
CA ALA A 281 -5.40 4.40 -19.38
C ALA A 281 -5.93 3.56 -18.20
N LEU A 282 -5.22 2.51 -17.77
CA LEU A 282 -5.56 1.72 -16.59
C LEU A 282 -5.59 2.58 -15.31
N THR A 283 -4.56 3.41 -15.11
CA THR A 283 -4.47 4.30 -13.95
C THR A 283 -5.63 5.30 -13.92
N ALA A 284 -5.92 5.90 -15.07
CA ALA A 284 -6.99 6.87 -15.22
C ALA A 284 -8.38 6.21 -15.05
N ARG A 285 -8.58 4.99 -15.55
CA ARG A 285 -9.82 4.20 -15.38
C ARG A 285 -10.10 3.90 -13.92
N LEU A 286 -9.08 3.49 -13.17
CA LEU A 286 -9.22 3.22 -11.74
C LEU A 286 -9.44 4.50 -10.93
N LEU A 287 -8.79 5.62 -11.29
CA LEU A 287 -9.06 6.93 -10.69
C LEU A 287 -10.45 7.50 -11.02
N ALA A 288 -11.13 6.98 -12.04
CA ALA A 288 -12.50 7.37 -12.36
C ALA A 288 -13.53 6.75 -11.40
N VAL A 289 -13.18 5.67 -10.71
CA VAL A 289 -14.02 5.04 -9.69
C VAL A 289 -13.96 5.88 -8.41
N PRO A 290 -15.07 6.53 -7.97
CA PRO A 290 -15.03 7.45 -6.83
C PRO A 290 -14.48 6.79 -5.55
N ALA A 291 -14.89 5.54 -5.30
CA ALA A 291 -14.44 4.74 -4.16
C ALA A 291 -12.91 4.51 -4.13
N ILE A 292 -12.24 4.50 -5.28
CA ILE A 292 -10.78 4.39 -5.39
C ILE A 292 -10.13 5.78 -5.34
N ARG A 293 -10.73 6.78 -6.03
CA ARG A 293 -10.17 8.13 -6.08
C ARG A 293 -10.01 8.76 -4.69
N GLU A 294 -11.00 8.56 -3.84
CA GLU A 294 -11.03 9.11 -2.49
C GLU A 294 -9.99 8.49 -1.55
N THR A 295 -9.35 7.38 -1.92
CA THR A 295 -8.27 6.79 -1.12
C THR A 295 -6.88 7.34 -1.48
N VAL A 296 -6.78 8.19 -2.50
CA VAL A 296 -5.51 8.77 -2.98
C VAL A 296 -5.29 10.16 -2.38
N ASP A 297 -4.24 10.29 -1.57
CA ASP A 297 -3.77 11.57 -1.05
C ASP A 297 -2.36 11.86 -1.56
N ASP A 298 -2.25 12.75 -2.55
CA ASP A 298 -0.98 13.12 -3.20
C ASP A 298 -0.02 13.81 -2.23
N ALA A 299 -0.54 14.61 -1.28
CA ALA A 299 0.27 15.29 -0.30
C ALA A 299 0.94 14.28 0.64
N HIS A 300 0.17 13.35 1.23
CA HIS A 300 0.72 12.28 2.06
C HIS A 300 1.74 11.45 1.28
N ILE A 301 1.43 11.08 0.03
CA ILE A 301 2.35 10.34 -0.84
C ILE A 301 3.67 11.11 -0.95
N ARG A 302 3.68 12.33 -1.48
CA ARG A 302 4.92 13.04 -1.77
C ARG A 302 5.71 13.34 -0.50
N TRP A 303 5.04 13.88 0.53
CA TRP A 303 5.70 14.21 1.78
C TRP A 303 6.34 12.99 2.43
N HIS A 304 5.67 11.84 2.43
CA HIS A 304 6.28 10.64 2.99
C HIS A 304 7.61 10.29 2.33
N TYR A 305 7.64 10.16 1.00
CA TYR A 305 8.86 9.66 0.35
C TYR A 305 10.00 10.68 0.38
N TYR A 306 9.72 11.93 0.03
CA TYR A 306 10.77 12.95 -0.08
C TYR A 306 11.23 13.44 1.30
N TRP A 307 10.34 13.54 2.28
CA TRP A 307 10.71 14.00 3.62
C TRP A 307 11.36 12.90 4.46
N SER A 308 10.89 11.65 4.37
CA SER A 308 11.31 10.59 5.31
C SER A 308 12.60 9.88 4.92
N HIS A 309 12.92 9.80 3.62
CA HIS A 309 14.08 9.05 3.12
C HIS A 309 15.31 9.94 3.01
N THR A 310 15.81 10.45 4.14
CA THR A 310 16.98 11.35 4.19
C THR A 310 18.28 10.73 3.64
N THR A 311 18.37 9.41 3.58
CA THR A 311 19.49 8.70 2.92
C THR A 311 19.50 8.88 1.41
N ILE A 312 18.35 9.18 0.80
CA ILE A 312 18.21 9.47 -0.65
C ILE A 312 18.10 10.99 -0.87
N ASN A 313 17.30 11.67 -0.04
CA ASN A 313 17.01 13.10 -0.13
C ASN A 313 17.33 13.80 1.21
N PRO A 314 18.62 14.11 1.50
CA PRO A 314 19.03 14.67 2.80
C PRO A 314 18.35 15.99 3.16
N THR A 315 17.98 16.79 2.16
CA THR A 315 17.38 18.11 2.35
C THR A 315 15.90 18.06 2.71
N ARG A 316 15.24 16.90 2.60
CA ARG A 316 13.80 16.69 2.80
C ARG A 316 12.89 17.53 1.88
N VAL A 317 13.45 18.18 0.87
CA VAL A 317 12.72 19.02 -0.07
C VAL A 317 11.74 18.15 -0.86
N VAL A 318 10.47 18.57 -0.88
CA VAL A 318 9.39 17.89 -1.61
C VAL A 318 9.15 18.62 -2.95
N PRO A 319 9.27 17.94 -4.10
CA PRO A 319 9.07 18.57 -5.40
C PRO A 319 7.60 18.90 -5.67
N LEU A 320 7.38 20.01 -6.37
CA LEU A 320 6.06 20.44 -6.84
C LEU A 320 5.53 19.59 -8.00
N GLY A 321 6.41 18.95 -8.76
CA GLY A 321 6.06 18.18 -9.95
C GLY A 321 5.74 16.70 -9.69
N PRO A 322 5.04 16.05 -10.64
CA PRO A 322 4.45 16.60 -11.85
C PRO A 322 3.19 17.42 -11.53
N ALA A 323 2.87 18.40 -12.41
CA ALA A 323 1.79 19.36 -12.21
C ALA A 323 0.39 18.78 -12.45
N GLU A 324 0.26 17.65 -13.16
CA GLU A 324 -1.04 17.02 -13.43
C GLU A 324 -0.99 15.50 -13.29
N PRO A 325 -2.05 14.87 -12.74
CA PRO A 325 -2.24 13.43 -12.82
C PRO A 325 -2.62 13.01 -14.27
N PRO A 326 -2.41 11.73 -14.64
CA PRO A 326 -2.85 11.20 -15.93
C PRO A 326 -4.35 11.42 -16.14
N ARG A 327 -4.74 11.95 -17.31
CA ARG A 327 -6.14 12.18 -17.69
C ARG A 327 -6.67 10.99 -18.49
N LEU A 328 -7.95 10.64 -18.30
CA LEU A 328 -8.64 9.65 -19.12
C LEU A 328 -8.76 10.17 -20.55
N ASP A 329 -8.36 9.35 -21.53
CA ASP A 329 -8.79 9.53 -22.92
C ASP A 329 -10.29 9.16 -23.01
N PRO A 330 -11.17 10.05 -23.51
CA PRO A 330 -12.61 9.81 -23.61
C PRO A 330 -13.02 8.59 -24.45
N SER A 331 -12.12 8.06 -25.29
CA SER A 331 -12.38 6.89 -26.14
C SER A 331 -12.41 5.56 -25.39
N TRP A 332 -11.98 5.53 -24.12
CA TRP A 332 -11.97 4.31 -23.31
C TRP A 332 -13.30 4.08 -22.60
N PRO A 333 -13.78 2.83 -22.53
CA PRO A 333 -15.01 2.52 -21.80
C PRO A 333 -14.88 2.93 -20.34
N ALA A 334 -15.90 3.66 -19.84
CA ALA A 334 -16.06 3.93 -18.42
C ALA A 334 -16.14 2.59 -17.67
N PRO A 335 -15.57 2.48 -16.45
CA PRO A 335 -15.67 1.24 -15.70
C PRO A 335 -17.15 0.91 -15.45
N ALA A 336 -17.58 -0.26 -15.93
CA ALA A 336 -18.78 -0.88 -15.41
C ALA A 336 -18.49 -1.26 -13.95
N LEU A 337 -19.22 -0.64 -13.04
CA LEU A 337 -19.31 -1.07 -11.65
C LEU A 337 -20.62 -1.86 -11.56
N ASP A 338 -20.67 -3.01 -12.23
CA ASP A 338 -21.74 -4.00 -12.05
C ASP A 338 -21.60 -4.71 -10.70
#